data_AF-A0A117M9U3-F1
#
_entry.id   AF-A0A117M9U3-F1
#
_cell.length_a   1.000
_cell.length_b   1.000
_cell.length_c   1.000
_cell.angle_alpha   90.00
_cell.angle_beta   90.00
_cell.angle_gamma   90.00
#
_symmetry.space_group_name_H-M   'P 1'
#
loop_
_entity.id
_entity.type
_entity.pdbx_description
1 polymer ?
#
loop_
_entity_poly.entity_id
_entity_poly.type
_entity_poly.pdbx_seq_one_letter_code
_entity_poly.pdbx_strand_id
1 'polypeptide(L)' 'EMPDLTTIFVETYEPSHPFGAKAVAEIPLDGVAPAVGNAILDACGASLTTIPAIPERIWRKLRGLEEN' A
#
# COMPACT_ATOMS: atom_id res chain seq x y z
N GLU A 1 -14.74 -3.91 1.43
CA GLU A 1 -14.39 -5.35 1.36
C GLU A 1 -12.94 -5.60 1.76
N MET A 2 -12.65 -6.78 2.30
CA MET A 2 -11.31 -7.24 2.67
C MET A 2 -10.82 -8.26 1.62
N PRO A 3 -9.64 -8.09 1.01
CA PRO A 3 -9.10 -9.05 0.06
C PRO A 3 -8.55 -10.30 0.78
N ASP A 4 -8.34 -11.37 0.03
CA ASP A 4 -7.54 -12.50 0.51
C ASP A 4 -6.10 -12.05 0.78
N LEU A 5 -5.59 -12.38 1.96
CA LEU A 5 -4.25 -11.99 2.41
C LEU A 5 -3.33 -13.20 2.47
N THR A 6 -2.15 -13.06 1.87
CA THR A 6 -1.04 -14.02 2.02
C THR A 6 0.07 -13.37 2.83
N THR A 7 0.47 -14.02 3.93
CA THR A 7 1.52 -13.52 4.83
C THR A 7 2.80 -14.34 4.64
N ILE A 8 3.93 -13.65 4.50
CA ILE A 8 5.25 -14.25 4.38
C ILE A 8 6.11 -13.75 5.54
N PHE A 9 6.63 -14.66 6.36
CA PHE A 9 7.60 -14.32 7.39
C PHE A 9 9.00 -14.25 6.76
N VAL A 10 9.65 -13.10 6.91
CA VAL A 10 11.04 -12.90 6.50
C VAL A 10 11.89 -12.78 7.76
N GLU A 11 12.51 -13.90 8.13
CA GLU A 11 13.28 -13.98 9.37
C GLU A 11 14.66 -13.35 9.19
N THR A 12 14.95 -12.37 10.05
CA THR A 12 16.29 -11.77 10.19
C THR A 12 16.60 -11.61 11.68
N TYR A 13 17.87 -11.68 12.04
CA TYR A 13 18.31 -11.55 13.42
C TYR A 13 18.55 -10.08 13.79
N GLU A 14 17.99 -9.63 14.93
CA GLU A 14 18.28 -8.33 15.54
C GLU A 14 19.35 -8.45 16.63
N PRO A 15 20.60 -8.03 16.41
CA PRO A 15 21.69 -8.22 17.37
C PRO A 15 21.46 -7.55 18.73
N SER A 16 20.63 -6.50 18.78
CA SER A 16 20.35 -5.78 20.03
C SER A 16 19.27 -6.42 20.90
N HIS A 17 18.46 -7.35 20.36
CA HIS A 17 17.38 -8.00 21.10
C HIS A 17 17.81 -9.39 21.59
N PRO A 18 17.56 -9.77 22.87
CA PRO A 18 18.02 -11.06 23.43
C PRO A 18 17.58 -12.32 22.65
N PHE A 19 16.48 -12.20 21.91
CA PHE A 19 15.91 -13.27 21.08
C PHE A 19 15.96 -12.97 19.57
N GLY A 20 16.66 -11.90 19.14
CA GLY A 20 16.76 -11.55 17.72
C GLY A 20 15.48 -11.01 17.07
N ALA A 21 14.45 -10.70 17.85
CA ALA A 21 13.14 -10.25 17.35
C ALA A 21 13.12 -8.77 16.91
N LYS A 22 12.23 -8.46 15.97
CA LYS A 22 11.98 -7.10 15.45
C LYS A 22 10.49 -6.77 15.52
N ALA A 23 10.16 -5.49 15.67
CA ALA A 23 8.78 -5.03 15.57
C ALA A 23 8.25 -5.20 14.13
N VAL A 24 7.00 -5.61 14.00
CA VAL A 24 6.38 -5.90 12.68
C VAL A 24 5.04 -5.23 12.46
N ALA A 25 4.45 -4.56 13.46
CA ALA A 25 3.05 -4.11 13.38
C ALA A 25 2.83 -3.01 12.32
N GLU A 26 3.76 -2.07 12.18
CA GLU A 26 3.60 -0.90 11.29
C GLU A 26 3.93 -1.21 9.82
N ILE A 27 4.90 -2.09 9.56
CA ILE A 27 5.36 -2.43 8.20
C ILE A 27 4.22 -2.89 7.26
N PRO A 28 3.35 -3.86 7.64
CA PRO A 28 2.24 -4.28 6.79
C PRO A 28 1.10 -3.26 6.77
N LEU A 29 1.10 -2.23 7.62
CA LEU A 29 0.13 -1.15 7.58
C LEU A 29 0.57 -0.08 6.56
N ASP A 30 1.82 0.38 6.65
CA ASP A 30 2.35 1.48 5.84
C ASP A 30 2.47 1.10 4.35
N GLY A 31 2.78 -0.16 4.06
CA GLY A 31 2.98 -0.64 2.69
C GLY A 31 1.71 -0.75 1.84
N VAL A 32 0.52 -0.82 2.47
CA VAL A 32 -0.74 -1.13 1.77
C VAL A 32 -1.17 -0.01 0.83
N ALA A 33 -1.17 1.24 1.31
CA ALA A 33 -1.61 2.39 0.52
C ALA A 33 -0.80 2.58 -0.78
N PRO A 34 0.55 2.61 -0.76
CA PRO A 34 1.33 2.72 -1.99
C PRO A 34 1.23 1.47 -2.88
N ALA A 35 1.12 0.26 -2.30
CA ALA A 35 0.95 -0.97 -3.09
C ALA A 35 -0.37 -0.94 -3.89
N VAL A 36 -1.48 -0.56 -3.26
CA VAL A 36 -2.78 -0.42 -3.92
C VAL A 36 -2.76 0.72 -4.94
N GLY A 37 -2.14 1.86 -4.63
CA GLY A 37 -1.99 2.98 -5.57
C GLY A 37 -1.22 2.58 -6.84
N ASN A 38 -0.12 1.85 -6.69
CA ASN A 38 0.65 1.33 -7.82
C ASN A 38 -0.12 0.28 -8.64
N ALA A 39 -0.92 -0.57 -7.98
CA ALA A 39 -1.78 -1.53 -8.68
C ALA A 39 -2.87 -0.84 -9.51
N ILE A 40 -3.44 0.27 -9.02
CA ILE A 40 -4.38 1.10 -9.79
C ILE A 40 -3.69 1.73 -11.01
N LEU A 41 -2.49 2.29 -10.80
CA LEU A 41 -1.69 2.84 -11.90
C LEU A 41 -1.39 1.78 -12.97
N ASP A 42 -0.97 0.58 -12.57
CA ASP A 42 -0.71 -0.54 -13.48
C ASP A 42 -1.98 -0.99 -14.23
N ALA A 43 -3.11 -1.09 -13.53
CA ALA A 43 -4.36 -1.60 -14.09
C ALA A 43 -5.03 -0.65 -15.10
N CYS A 44 -4.97 0.67 -14.89
CA CYS A 44 -5.72 1.61 -15.73
C CYS A 44 -5.01 2.94 -16.04
N GLY A 45 -3.77 3.15 -15.59
CA GLY A 45 -3.01 4.37 -15.84
C GLY A 45 -3.33 5.54 -14.90
N ALA A 46 -4.20 5.34 -13.91
CA ALA A 46 -4.56 6.40 -12.95
C ALA A 46 -3.47 6.58 -11.88
N SER A 47 -2.57 7.53 -12.10
CA SER A 47 -1.54 7.90 -11.13
C SER A 47 -2.12 8.76 -10.00
N LEU A 48 -2.47 8.15 -8.88
CA LEU A 48 -2.99 8.83 -7.69
C LEU A 48 -1.85 9.36 -6.81
N THR A 49 -1.99 10.59 -6.31
CA THR A 49 -1.08 11.19 -5.32
C THR A 49 -1.75 11.47 -3.98
N THR A 50 -3.06 11.19 -3.88
CA THR A 50 -3.88 11.55 -2.72
C THR A 50 -4.75 10.36 -2.30
N ILE A 51 -4.60 9.93 -1.04
CA ILE A 51 -5.47 8.90 -0.43
C ILE A 51 -6.69 9.53 0.25
N PRO A 52 -7.83 8.82 0.39
CA PRO A 52 -8.09 7.44 -0.07
C PRO A 52 -8.31 7.32 -1.59
N ALA A 53 -8.07 6.13 -2.13
CA ALA A 53 -8.31 5.78 -3.54
C ALA A 53 -9.80 5.50 -3.82
N ILE A 54 -10.64 6.53 -3.67
CA ILE A 54 -12.08 6.43 -3.93
C ILE A 54 -12.39 6.46 -5.43
N PRO A 55 -13.50 5.83 -5.88
CA PRO A 55 -13.86 5.75 -7.30
C PRO A 55 -13.88 7.09 -8.02
N GLU A 56 -14.35 8.15 -7.36
CA GLU A 56 -14.45 9.50 -7.92
C GLU A 56 -13.07 10.10 -8.28
N ARG A 57 -12.06 9.84 -7.44
CA ARG A 57 -10.68 10.30 -7.70
C ARG A 57 -10.04 9.55 -8.85
N ILE A 58 -10.23 8.23 -8.88
CA ILE A 58 -9.77 7.39 -10.00
C ILE A 58 -10.42 7.86 -11.30
N TRP A 59 -11.74 8.06 -11.31
CA TRP A 59 -12.46 8.55 -12.47
C TRP A 59 -11.98 9.91 -12.95
N ARG A 60 -11.80 10.88 -12.03
CA ARG A 60 -11.26 12.21 -12.36
C ARG A 60 -9.87 12.10 -12.99
N LYS A 61 -8.99 11.28 -12.42
CA LYS A 61 -7.65 11.06 -12.95
C LYS A 61 -7.68 10.49 -14.37
N LEU A 62 -8.53 9.50 -14.62
CA LEU A 62 -8.73 8.92 -15.96
C LEU A 62 -9.32 9.92 -16.97
N ARG A 63 -10.01 10.97 -16.50
CA ARG A 63 -10.55 12.06 -17.34
C ARG A 63 -9.58 13.23 -17.52
N GLY A 64 -8.38 13.17 -16.95
CA GLY A 64 -7.41 14.28 -16.99
C GLY A 64 -7.88 15.51 -16.21
N LEU A 65 -8.78 15.33 -15.24
CA LEU A 65 -9.27 16.40 -14.38
C LEU A 65 -8.32 16.58 -13.19
N GLU A 66 -8.12 17.82 -12.77
CA GLU A 66 -7.32 18.13 -11.58
C GLU A 66 -8.01 17.65 -10.30
N GLU A 67 -7.18 17.23 -9.33
CA GLU A 67 -7.64 16.98 -7.95
C GLU A 67 -7.75 18.35 -7.25
N ASN A 68 -8.95 18.70 -6.78
CA ASN A 68 -9.18 19.85 -5.89
C ASN A 68 -8.79 19.54 -4.46
#